data_AF-A0AAN7PEE1-F1
#
_entry.id   AF-A0AAN7PEE1-F1
#
_cell.length_a   1.000
_cell.length_b   1.000
_cell.length_c   1.000
_cell.angle_alpha   90.00
_cell.angle_beta   90.00
_cell.angle_gamma   90.00
#
_symmetry.space_group_name_H-M   'P 1'
#
loop_
_entity.id
_entity.type
_entity.pdbx_description
1 polymer ?
#
loop_
_entity_poly.entity_id
_entity_poly.type
_entity_poly.pdbx_seq_one_letter_code
_entity_poly.pdbx_strand_id
1 'polypeptide(L)'
;MHTNIFYCVLLIGFKQVFSIEFPDDLYDKHALECMEKLNVDKAFVNKILDEDFHISKISPKLNEFMECATISKNILNEAGKINRDILYNDVLNVLLPLMNKTKDKVEIANKVTDECIDVIHQHTENRLMHLHNCLVDTVNKY
;
A
#
# COMPACT_ATOMS: atom_id res chain seq x y z
N MET A 1 47.30 -15.93 32.23
CA MET A 1 45.98 -16.43 31.83
C MET A 1 44.93 -15.44 32.30
N HIS A 2 44.69 -14.36 31.55
CA HIS A 2 43.49 -13.53 31.70
C HIS A 2 43.13 -12.95 30.34
N THR A 3 42.13 -13.58 29.75
CA THR A 3 41.46 -13.27 28.51
C THR A 3 40.64 -12.00 28.71
N ASN A 4 41.01 -10.89 28.06
CA ASN A 4 40.14 -9.71 27.98
C ASN A 4 39.46 -9.67 26.60
N ILE A 5 38.37 -10.43 26.53
CA ILE A 5 37.30 -10.36 25.54
C ILE A 5 36.68 -8.95 25.64
N PHE A 6 37.22 -7.97 24.93
CA PHE A 6 36.70 -6.59 24.94
C PHE A 6 36.44 -6.02 23.53
N TYR A 7 36.35 -6.87 22.51
CA TYR A 7 36.25 -6.44 21.11
C TYR A 7 35.03 -6.95 20.32
N CYS A 8 34.05 -7.63 20.95
CA CYS A 8 32.94 -8.25 20.19
C CYS A 8 31.53 -7.66 20.43
N VAL A 9 31.37 -6.58 21.21
CA VAL A 9 30.01 -6.09 21.56
C VAL A 9 29.54 -4.86 20.75
N LEU A 10 30.38 -4.30 19.87
CA LEU A 10 30.03 -3.10 19.08
C LEU A 10 29.80 -3.38 17.59
N LEU A 11 29.24 -4.54 17.25
CA LEU A 11 28.68 -4.82 15.92
C LEU A 11 27.24 -5.34 16.05
N ILE A 12 26.45 -4.71 16.93
CA ILE A 12 25.00 -4.87 16.88
C ILE A 12 24.55 -4.13 15.63
N GLY A 13 24.35 -4.88 14.55
CA GLY A 13 23.85 -4.39 13.28
C GLY A 13 22.58 -3.60 13.49
N PHE A 14 22.66 -2.29 13.26
CA PHE A 14 21.50 -1.48 12.96
C PHE A 14 20.95 -1.98 11.62
N LYS A 15 20.15 -3.06 11.67
CA LYS A 15 19.10 -3.23 10.67
C LYS A 15 18.11 -2.09 10.93
N GLN A 16 18.44 -0.90 10.41
CA GLN A 16 17.44 0.12 10.21
C GLN A 16 16.36 -0.54 9.35
N VAL A 17 15.25 -0.89 9.98
CA VAL A 17 14.01 -1.19 9.27
C VAL A 17 13.70 0.11 8.54
N PHE A 18 14.04 0.18 7.26
CA PHE A 18 13.68 1.28 6.39
C PHE A 18 12.15 1.26 6.28
N SER A 19 11.47 1.94 7.20
CA SER A 19 10.08 2.28 7.00
C SER A 19 10.03 3.28 5.85
N ILE A 20 9.29 2.96 4.78
CA ILE A 20 8.98 3.95 3.76
C ILE A 20 8.21 5.07 4.44
N GLU A 21 8.75 6.28 4.39
CA GLU A 21 8.00 7.46 4.78
C GLU A 21 7.12 7.87 3.61
N PHE A 22 5.81 7.64 3.71
CA PHE A 22 4.89 8.15 2.70
C PHE A 22 4.93 9.68 2.70
N PRO A 23 5.17 10.30 1.54
CA PRO A 23 5.03 11.74 1.38
C PRO A 23 3.65 12.23 1.87
N ASP A 24 3.65 13.31 2.65
CA ASP A 24 2.43 13.87 3.25
C ASP A 24 1.37 14.27 2.21
N ASP A 25 1.80 14.62 1.01
CA ASP A 25 0.97 14.98 -0.13
C ASP A 25 0.29 13.78 -0.82
N LEU A 26 0.71 12.56 -0.51
CA LEU A 26 0.08 11.33 -1.03
C LEU A 26 -1.01 10.77 -0.10
N TYR A 27 -1.12 11.30 1.12
CA TYR A 27 -2.29 11.05 1.96
C TYR A 27 -3.46 11.91 1.50
N ASP A 28 -4.35 11.31 0.72
CA ASP A 28 -5.59 11.99 0.36
C ASP A 28 -6.53 12.16 1.57
N LYS A 29 -7.53 13.03 1.38
CA LYS A 29 -8.54 13.34 2.40
C LYS A 29 -9.24 12.09 2.95
N HIS A 30 -9.51 11.10 2.11
CA HIS A 30 -10.25 9.88 2.52
C HIS A 30 -9.38 8.99 3.40
N ALA A 31 -8.08 8.87 3.07
CA ALA A 31 -7.13 8.18 3.93
C ALA A 31 -7.06 8.86 5.31
N LEU A 32 -6.93 10.19 5.35
CA LEU A 32 -6.87 10.96 6.61
C LEU A 32 -8.15 10.81 7.46
N GLU A 33 -9.32 10.89 6.85
CA GLU A 33 -10.60 10.65 7.54
C GLU A 33 -10.69 9.24 8.14
N CYS A 34 -10.22 8.23 7.40
CA CYS A 34 -10.20 6.85 7.89
C CYS A 34 -9.15 6.64 8.99
N MET A 35 -8.03 7.35 8.94
CA MET A 35 -7.03 7.34 10.01
C MET A 35 -7.62 7.88 11.31
N GLU A 36 -8.31 9.01 11.25
CA GLU A 36 -9.01 9.60 12.39
C GLU A 36 -10.10 8.66 12.92
N LYS A 37 -10.99 8.19 12.04
CA LYS A 37 -12.12 7.31 12.42
C LYS A 37 -11.66 6.02 13.09
N LEU A 38 -10.55 5.45 12.62
CA LEU A 38 -10.04 4.17 13.10
C LEU A 38 -8.97 4.31 14.18
N ASN A 39 -8.60 5.55 14.54
CA ASN A 39 -7.52 5.86 15.47
C ASN A 39 -6.20 5.17 15.08
N VAL A 40 -5.81 5.30 13.81
CA VAL A 40 -4.51 4.83 13.28
C VAL A 40 -3.67 6.03 12.86
N ASP A 41 -2.36 5.95 13.05
CA ASP A 41 -1.42 7.02 12.71
C ASP A 41 -0.65 6.73 11.41
N LYS A 42 0.13 7.71 10.93
CA LYS A 42 0.94 7.54 9.72
C LYS A 42 1.98 6.42 9.89
N ALA A 43 2.46 6.21 11.12
CA ALA A 43 3.40 5.14 11.42
C ALA A 43 2.79 3.75 11.24
N PHE A 44 1.49 3.58 11.47
CA PHE A 44 0.76 2.37 11.12
C PHE A 44 0.78 2.13 9.61
N VAL A 45 0.38 3.13 8.81
CA VAL A 45 0.34 3.03 7.33
C VAL A 45 1.73 2.75 6.76
N ASN A 46 2.76 3.48 7.21
CA ASN A 46 4.15 3.31 6.77
C ASN A 46 4.76 1.93 7.12
N LYS A 47 4.18 1.20 8.09
CA LYS A 47 4.65 -0.14 8.49
C LYS A 47 3.99 -1.28 7.72
N ILE A 48 2.91 -0.99 7.00
CA ILE A 48 2.13 -1.98 6.26
C ILE A 48 2.82 -2.33 4.95
N LEU A 49 3.45 -1.34 4.33
CA LEU A 49 4.10 -1.45 3.03
C LEU A 49 5.57 -1.83 3.21
N ASP A 50 6.03 -2.78 2.40
CA ASP A 50 7.46 -3.07 2.28
C ASP A 50 8.15 -2.11 1.30
N GLU A 51 9.45 -2.35 1.06
CA GLU A 51 10.29 -1.49 0.22
C GLU A 51 9.82 -1.37 -1.24
N ASP A 52 9.03 -2.33 -1.72
CA ASP A 52 8.48 -2.39 -3.08
C ASP A 52 7.02 -1.92 -3.14
N PHE A 53 6.52 -1.33 -2.05
CA PHE A 53 5.14 -0.89 -1.85
C PHE A 53 4.12 -2.03 -1.78
N HIS A 54 4.52 -3.27 -1.54
CA HIS A 54 3.58 -4.37 -1.29
C HIS A 54 3.10 -4.36 0.15
N ILE A 55 1.86 -4.78 0.35
CA ILE A 55 1.35 -5.09 1.67
C ILE A 55 1.89 -6.45 2.08
N SER A 56 2.82 -6.45 3.04
CA SER A 56 3.52 -7.65 3.50
C SER A 56 2.93 -8.24 4.79
N LYS A 57 2.10 -7.48 5.51
CA LYS A 57 1.54 -7.88 6.81
C LYS A 57 0.04 -7.65 6.87
N ILE A 58 -0.68 -8.72 7.18
CA ILE A 58 -2.14 -8.69 7.34
C ILE A 58 -2.48 -8.46 8.80
N SER A 59 -3.42 -7.56 9.06
CA SER A 59 -4.06 -7.43 10.37
C SER A 59 -5.53 -7.05 10.18
N PRO A 60 -6.42 -7.40 11.13
CA PRO A 60 -7.81 -6.95 11.07
C PRO A 60 -7.91 -5.42 10.93
N LYS A 61 -7.03 -4.69 11.62
CA LYS A 61 -6.98 -3.23 11.58
C LYS A 61 -6.62 -2.67 10.21
N LEU A 62 -5.72 -3.36 9.49
CA LEU A 62 -5.37 -3.01 8.12
C LEU A 62 -6.56 -3.21 7.18
N ASN A 63 -7.28 -4.33 7.32
CA ASN A 63 -8.46 -4.59 6.51
C ASN A 63 -9.54 -3.52 6.75
N GLU A 64 -9.81 -3.18 8.01
CA GLU A 64 -10.71 -2.06 8.36
C GLU A 64 -10.26 -0.73 7.72
N PHE A 65 -8.96 -0.45 7.75
CA PHE A 65 -8.41 0.77 7.17
C PHE A 65 -8.57 0.81 5.64
N MET A 66 -8.20 -0.26 4.94
CA MET A 66 -8.32 -0.34 3.48
C MET A 66 -9.78 -0.32 3.03
N GLU A 67 -10.68 -1.02 3.72
CA GLU A 67 -12.11 -0.98 3.42
C GLU A 67 -12.67 0.43 3.63
N CYS A 68 -12.34 1.09 4.74
CA CYS A 68 -12.73 2.47 4.98
C CYS A 68 -12.25 3.40 3.85
N ALA A 69 -10.95 3.34 3.50
CA ALA A 69 -10.36 4.24 2.51
C ALA A 69 -10.95 4.01 1.11
N THR A 70 -11.11 2.75 0.70
CA THR A 70 -11.65 2.40 -0.62
C THR A 70 -13.14 2.70 -0.75
N ILE A 71 -13.93 2.52 0.32
CA ILE A 71 -15.35 2.91 0.35
C ILE A 71 -15.50 4.43 0.35
N SER A 72 -14.72 5.15 1.17
CA SER A 72 -14.78 6.62 1.24
C SER A 72 -14.43 7.27 -0.10
N LYS A 73 -13.52 6.67 -0.87
CA LYS A 73 -13.19 7.08 -2.25
C LYS A 73 -14.22 6.69 -3.31
N ASN A 74 -15.19 5.82 -2.99
CA ASN A 74 -16.04 5.11 -3.95
C ASN A 74 -15.28 4.22 -4.95
N ILE A 75 -14.07 3.74 -4.59
CA ILE A 75 -13.39 2.67 -5.34
C ILE A 75 -14.16 1.37 -5.13
N LEU A 76 -14.56 1.10 -3.89
CA LEU A 76 -15.38 -0.04 -3.50
C LEU A 76 -16.74 0.48 -3.04
N ASN A 77 -17.84 -0.16 -3.43
CA ASN A 77 -19.14 0.15 -2.83
C ASN A 77 -19.48 -0.82 -1.68
N GLU A 78 -20.56 -0.54 -0.95
CA GLU A 78 -21.06 -1.38 0.15
C GLU A 78 -21.38 -2.83 -0.27
N ALA A 79 -21.63 -3.07 -1.57
CA ALA A 79 -21.85 -4.41 -2.11
C ALA A 79 -20.54 -5.14 -2.49
N GLY A 80 -19.37 -4.53 -2.25
CA GLY A 80 -18.07 -5.08 -2.58
C GLY A 80 -17.72 -5.04 -4.07
N LYS A 81 -18.40 -4.21 -4.87
CA LYS A 81 -18.12 -4.01 -6.30
C LYS A 81 -17.16 -2.84 -6.51
N ILE A 82 -16.16 -3.04 -7.36
CA ILE A 82 -15.20 -1.98 -7.74
C ILE A 82 -15.82 -1.03 -8.76
N ASN A 83 -15.59 0.26 -8.57
CA ASN A 83 -15.76 1.29 -9.60
C ASN A 83 -14.46 1.45 -10.40
N ARG A 84 -14.45 0.89 -11.60
CA ARG A 84 -13.28 0.89 -12.50
C ARG A 84 -12.72 2.29 -12.74
N ASP A 85 -13.58 3.28 -12.98
CA ASP A 85 -13.13 4.63 -13.35
C ASP A 85 -12.45 5.35 -12.20
N ILE A 86 -12.95 5.14 -10.98
CA ILE A 86 -12.31 5.67 -9.77
C ILE A 86 -11.00 4.94 -9.47
N LEU A 87 -10.97 3.61 -9.62
CA LEU A 87 -9.74 2.84 -9.47
C LEU A 87 -8.66 3.28 -10.48
N TYR A 88 -9.05 3.45 -11.74
CA TYR A 88 -8.18 3.99 -12.79
C TYR A 88 -7.60 5.36 -12.41
N ASN A 89 -8.45 6.26 -11.90
CA ASN A 89 -7.99 7.58 -11.46
C ASN A 89 -7.06 7.51 -10.25
N ASP A 90 -7.28 6.59 -9.32
CA ASP A 90 -6.41 6.37 -8.17
C ASP A 90 -5.05 5.81 -8.62
N VAL A 91 -5.03 4.84 -9.54
CA VAL A 91 -3.79 4.32 -10.14
C VAL A 91 -3.02 5.45 -10.84
N LEU A 92 -3.70 6.24 -11.67
CA LEU A 92 -3.09 7.29 -12.46
C LEU A 92 -2.49 8.42 -11.61
N ASN A 93 -3.20 8.83 -10.57
CA ASN A 93 -2.91 10.05 -9.81
C ASN A 93 -2.27 9.79 -8.44
N VAL A 94 -2.28 8.56 -7.94
CA VAL A 94 -1.69 8.20 -6.64
C VAL A 94 -0.60 7.15 -6.82
N LEU A 95 -0.93 5.97 -7.35
CA LEU A 95 0.01 4.85 -7.41
C LEU A 95 1.19 5.10 -8.36
N LEU A 96 0.93 5.56 -9.59
CA LEU A 96 2.03 5.82 -10.55
C LEU A 96 2.99 6.93 -10.08
N PRO A 97 2.51 8.09 -9.55
CA PRO A 97 3.39 9.05 -8.89
C PRO A 97 4.20 8.47 -7.73
N LEU A 98 3.56 7.71 -6.83
CA LEU A 98 4.21 7.07 -5.69
C LEU A 98 5.38 6.17 -6.14
N MET A 99 5.18 5.42 -7.21
CA MET A 99 6.17 4.50 -7.79
C MET A 99 7.09 5.18 -8.82
N ASN A 100 7.09 6.52 -8.89
CA ASN A 100 7.91 7.32 -9.82
C ASN A 100 7.75 6.96 -11.31
N LYS A 101 6.59 6.41 -11.72
CA LYS A 101 6.27 6.10 -13.12
C LYS A 101 5.71 7.33 -13.82
N THR A 102 6.54 8.01 -14.61
CA THR A 102 6.21 9.32 -15.21
C THR A 102 5.90 9.28 -16.70
N LYS A 103 6.27 8.21 -17.40
CA LYS A 103 6.01 8.02 -18.84
C LYS A 103 4.80 7.14 -19.06
N ASP A 104 4.08 7.38 -20.16
CA ASP A 104 2.96 6.55 -20.64
C ASP A 104 1.89 6.25 -19.59
N LYS A 105 1.73 7.17 -18.61
CA LYS A 105 0.89 6.99 -17.41
C LYS A 105 -0.54 6.56 -17.72
N VAL A 106 -1.14 7.13 -18.76
CA VAL A 106 -2.52 6.82 -19.18
C VAL A 106 -2.65 5.38 -19.70
N GLU A 107 -1.67 4.92 -20.48
CA GLU A 107 -1.67 3.56 -21.00
C GLU A 107 -1.43 2.56 -19.87
N ILE A 108 -0.43 2.82 -19.01
CA ILE A 108 -0.12 1.97 -17.86
C ILE A 108 -1.32 1.89 -16.91
N ALA A 109 -1.93 3.02 -16.56
CA ALA A 109 -3.06 3.04 -15.64
C ALA A 109 -4.27 2.24 -16.18
N ASN A 110 -4.55 2.30 -17.48
CA ASN A 110 -5.60 1.48 -18.09
C ASN A 110 -5.27 -0.01 -17.98
N LYS A 111 -4.07 -0.43 -18.42
CA LYS A 111 -3.67 -1.84 -18.39
C LYS A 111 -3.66 -2.41 -16.96
N VAL A 112 -3.06 -1.68 -16.02
CA VAL A 112 -3.01 -2.07 -14.61
C VAL A 112 -4.42 -2.24 -14.03
N THR A 113 -5.32 -1.30 -14.31
CA THR A 113 -6.70 -1.38 -13.81
C THR A 113 -7.43 -2.58 -14.40
N ASP A 114 -7.32 -2.80 -15.71
CA ASP A 114 -7.99 -3.92 -16.39
C ASP A 114 -7.46 -5.28 -15.96
N GLU A 115 -6.15 -5.42 -15.73
CA GLU A 115 -5.54 -6.67 -15.29
C GLU A 115 -5.93 -7.04 -13.85
N CYS A 116 -6.16 -6.05 -12.98
CA CYS A 116 -6.31 -6.29 -11.55
C CYS A 116 -7.74 -6.19 -11.01
N ILE A 117 -8.69 -5.61 -11.75
CA ILE A 117 -10.04 -5.36 -11.24
C ILE A 117 -10.77 -6.63 -10.76
N ASP A 118 -10.52 -7.77 -11.41
CA ASP A 118 -11.19 -9.03 -11.08
C ASP A 118 -10.56 -9.77 -9.90
N VAL A 119 -9.38 -9.35 -9.42
CA VAL A 119 -8.69 -9.98 -8.28
C VAL A 119 -9.56 -9.96 -7.02
N ILE A 120 -10.39 -8.94 -6.85
CA ILE A 120 -11.27 -8.82 -5.68
C ILE A 120 -12.32 -9.94 -5.60
N HIS A 121 -12.67 -10.56 -6.73
CA HIS A 121 -13.62 -11.66 -6.80
C HIS A 121 -12.97 -13.04 -6.67
N GLN A 122 -11.65 -13.11 -6.79
CA GLN A 122 -10.88 -14.35 -6.68
C GLN A 122 -10.52 -14.69 -5.22
N HIS A 123 -10.61 -13.70 -4.32
CA HIS A 123 -10.22 -13.82 -2.92
C HIS A 123 -11.35 -13.35 -2.01
N THR A 124 -11.73 -14.17 -1.01
CA THR A 124 -12.75 -13.82 -0.01
C THR A 124 -12.19 -13.02 1.15
N GLU A 125 -10.98 -13.38 1.60
CA GLU A 125 -10.26 -12.69 2.67
C GLU A 125 -9.14 -11.82 2.08
N ASN A 126 -8.88 -10.67 2.70
CA ASN A 126 -7.77 -9.78 2.32
C ASN A 126 -7.80 -9.38 0.83
N ARG A 127 -8.99 -9.38 0.21
CA ARG A 127 -9.21 -9.08 -1.21
C ARG A 127 -8.62 -7.74 -1.65
N LEU A 128 -8.64 -6.75 -0.75
CA LEU A 128 -8.05 -5.42 -1.00
C LEU A 128 -6.52 -5.45 -0.96
N MET A 129 -5.92 -6.32 -0.14
CA MET A 129 -4.47 -6.55 -0.17
C MET A 129 -4.08 -7.19 -1.50
N HIS A 130 -4.81 -8.22 -1.93
CA HIS A 130 -4.55 -8.88 -3.20
C HIS A 130 -4.71 -7.93 -4.39
N LEU A 131 -5.75 -7.08 -4.37
CA LEU A 131 -5.92 -6.02 -5.34
C LEU A 131 -4.72 -5.06 -5.34
N HIS A 132 -4.37 -4.49 -4.17
CA HIS A 132 -3.23 -3.57 -4.05
C HIS A 132 -1.94 -4.18 -4.58
N ASN A 133 -1.60 -5.39 -4.13
CA ASN A 133 -0.38 -6.07 -4.56
C ASN A 133 -0.40 -6.39 -6.06
N CYS A 134 -1.56 -6.75 -6.65
CA CYS A 134 -1.69 -6.90 -8.10
C CYS A 134 -1.37 -5.59 -8.84
N LEU A 135 -1.90 -4.47 -8.35
CA LEU A 135 -1.66 -3.16 -8.97
C LEU A 135 -0.17 -2.82 -8.95
N VAL A 136 0.48 -2.99 -7.80
CA VAL A 136 1.93 -2.78 -7.62
C VAL A 136 2.73 -3.69 -8.56
N ASP A 137 2.44 -5.00 -8.55
CA ASP A 137 3.11 -5.98 -9.41
C ASP A 137 2.99 -5.62 -10.88
N THR A 138 1.79 -5.21 -11.31
CA THR A 138 1.51 -4.90 -12.70
C THR A 138 2.15 -3.58 -13.12
N VAL A 139 2.20 -2.58 -12.23
CA VAL A 139 2.96 -1.36 -12.47
C VAL A 139 4.46 -1.65 -12.63
N ASN A 140 5.01 -2.58 -11.85
CA ASN A 140 6.43 -2.95 -11.94
C ASN A 140 6.81 -3.69 -13.23
N LYS A 141 5.84 -4.23 -13.98
CA LYS A 141 6.07 -4.81 -15.32
C LYS A 141 6.38 -3.75 -16.39
N TYR A 142 6.07 -2.47 -16.14
CA TYR A 142 6.21 -1.35 -17.10
C TYR A 142 7.26 -0.34 -16.64
#